data_AF-A0A6G3WV62-F1
#
_entry.id   AF-A0A6G3WV62-F1
#
_cell.length_a   1.000
_cell.length_b   1.000
_cell.length_c   1.000
_cell.angle_alpha   90.00
_cell.angle_beta   90.00
_cell.angle_gamma   90.00
#
_symmetry.space_group_name_H-M   'P 1'
#
loop_
_entity.id
_entity.type
_entity.pdbx_description
1 polymer ?
#
loop_
_entity_poly.entity_id
_entity_poly.type
_entity_poly.pdbx_seq_one_letter_code
_entity_poly.pdbx_strand_id
1 'polypeptide(L)' 'MRIDAWSPMDGRPAQQGMYDPRNEHDACGVGFVATLTGVASHELVEQALTVLRNLEHRGAT' A
#
# COMPACT_ATOMS: atom_id res chain seq x y z
N MET A 1 25.23 -9.26 19.05
CA MET A 1 24.47 -8.07 18.63
C MET A 1 25.10 -7.60 17.31
N ARG A 2 24.54 -8.02 16.17
CA ARG A 2 24.99 -7.61 14.83
C ARG A 2 23.97 -6.62 14.28
N ILE A 3 24.42 -5.41 13.94
CA ILE A 3 23.59 -4.23 13.60
C ILE A 3 23.45 -4.08 12.07
N ASP A 4 23.80 -5.10 11.29
CA ASP A 4 24.14 -4.97 9.87
C ASP A 4 23.38 -5.94 8.95
N ALA A 5 22.11 -6.25 9.26
CA ALA A 5 21.25 -7.07 8.39
C ALA A 5 20.35 -6.26 7.42
N TRP A 6 20.72 -5.01 7.11
CA TRP A 6 20.00 -4.15 6.18
C TRP A 6 20.78 -3.99 4.88
N SER A 7 20.15 -4.25 3.74
CA SER A 7 20.79 -3.97 2.44
C SER A 7 20.84 -2.46 2.23
N PRO A 8 22.03 -1.83 2.13
CA PRO A 8 22.15 -0.37 2.08
C PRO A 8 21.56 0.27 0.82
N MET A 9 21.18 -0.51 -0.19
CA MET A 9 20.66 0.00 -1.46
C MET A 9 19.13 0.16 -1.51
N ASP A 10 18.36 -0.68 -0.80
CA ASP A 10 16.93 -0.85 -1.15
C ASP A 10 15.99 -0.69 0.04
N GLY A 11 16.51 -0.45 1.24
CA GLY A 11 15.66 -0.24 2.40
C GLY A 11 14.95 -1.52 2.88
N ARG A 12 15.53 -2.70 2.65
CA ARG A 12 14.94 -4.00 2.98
C ARG A 12 15.93 -4.87 3.77
N PRO A 13 15.44 -5.81 4.60
CA PRO A 13 16.31 -6.79 5.26
C PRO A 13 17.17 -7.56 4.24
N ALA A 14 18.36 -8.01 4.63
CA ALA A 14 19.11 -8.97 3.85
C ALA A 14 18.37 -10.32 3.77
N GLN A 15 18.65 -11.12 2.73
CA GLN A 15 18.11 -12.48 2.62
C GLN A 15 18.43 -13.30 3.88
N GLN A 16 17.39 -13.85 4.52
CA GLN A 16 17.53 -14.60 5.77
C GLN A 16 16.41 -15.64 5.91
N GLY A 17 16.76 -16.87 6.30
CA GLY A 17 15.79 -17.96 6.38
C GLY A 17 15.08 -18.19 5.04
N MET A 18 13.74 -18.17 5.03
CA MET A 18 12.91 -18.29 3.82
C MET A 18 12.62 -16.94 3.13
N TYR A 19 13.06 -15.81 3.69
CA TYR A 19 12.83 -14.50 3.11
C TYR A 19 13.87 -14.20 2.02
N ASP A 20 13.40 -13.93 0.79
CA ASP A 20 14.20 -13.44 -0.34
C ASP A 20 13.67 -12.06 -0.77
N PRO A 21 14.45 -10.97 -0.60
CA PRO A 21 14.03 -9.60 -0.93
C PRO A 21 13.55 -9.42 -2.38
N ARG A 22 13.97 -10.29 -3.31
CA ARG A 22 13.60 -10.25 -4.72
C ARG A 22 12.15 -10.65 -4.97
N ASN A 23 11.56 -11.42 -4.06
CA ASN A 23 10.17 -11.85 -4.11
C ASN A 23 9.23 -10.88 -3.38
N GLU A 24 9.77 -9.82 -2.76
CA GLU A 24 8.99 -8.82 -2.05
C GLU A 24 8.50 -7.72 -3.01
N HIS A 25 7.18 -7.53 -3.03
CA HIS A 25 6.51 -6.55 -3.87
C HIS A 25 5.52 -5.75 -3.03
N ASP A 26 5.52 -4.42 -3.22
CA ASP A 26 4.53 -3.56 -2.58
C ASP A 26 3.14 -3.85 -3.15
N ALA A 27 2.17 -4.05 -2.27
CA ALA A 27 0.79 -4.28 -2.67
C ALA A 27 -0.08 -2.99 -2.64
N CYS A 28 0.45 -1.81 -2.34
CA CYS A 28 -0.35 -0.59 -2.16
C CYS A 28 -1.22 -0.15 -3.36
N GLY A 29 -2.42 0.39 -3.10
CA GLY A 29 -3.34 0.92 -4.12
C GLY A 29 -3.95 2.28 -3.82
N VAL A 30 -4.30 3.02 -4.88
CA VAL A 30 -4.85 4.37 -4.81
C VAL A 30 -6.05 4.46 -5.76
N GLY A 31 -7.09 5.19 -5.35
CA GLY A 31 -8.23 5.54 -6.19
C GLY A 31 -8.75 6.93 -5.84
N PHE A 32 -9.53 7.53 -6.74
CA PHE A 32 -10.08 8.87 -6.55
C PHE A 32 -11.57 8.91 -6.92
N VAL A 33 -12.29 9.85 -6.31
CA VAL A 33 -13.68 10.18 -6.60
C VAL A 33 -13.76 11.69 -6.77
N ALA A 34 -14.45 12.14 -7.81
CA ALA A 34 -14.65 13.57 -8.07
C ALA A 34 -16.01 13.80 -8.74
N THR A 35 -16.59 14.98 -8.49
CA THR A 35 -17.78 15.46 -9.19
C THR A 35 -17.42 16.65 -10.08
N LEU A 36 -18.03 16.73 -11.26
CA LEU A 36 -17.87 17.87 -12.17
C LEU A 36 -18.67 19.10 -11.73
N THR A 37 -19.60 18.94 -10.77
CA THR A 37 -20.44 20.04 -10.28
C THR A 37 -19.69 20.99 -9.35
N GLY A 38 -18.55 20.56 -8.78
CA GLY A 38 -17.80 21.31 -7.77
C GLY A 38 -18.50 21.47 -6.43
N VAL A 39 -19.67 20.86 -6.24
CA VAL A 39 -20.44 20.92 -4.99
C VAL A 39 -19.95 19.84 -4.04
N ALA A 40 -19.63 20.24 -2.81
CA ALA A 40 -19.27 19.29 -1.75
C ALA A 40 -20.49 18.46 -1.33
N SER A 41 -20.31 17.15 -1.19
CA SER A 41 -21.35 16.20 -0.76
C SER A 41 -20.76 15.06 0.07
N HIS A 42 -21.50 14.59 1.06
CA HIS A 42 -21.14 13.40 1.86
C HIS A 42 -21.10 12.12 1.01
N GLU A 43 -21.89 12.07 -0.08
CA GLU A 43 -21.89 10.94 -1.01
C GLU A 43 -20.48 10.66 -1.60
N LEU A 44 -19.68 11.71 -1.85
CA LEU A 44 -18.31 11.55 -2.34
C LEU A 44 -17.43 10.79 -1.35
N VAL A 45 -17.68 10.97 -0.04
CA VAL A 45 -16.96 10.26 1.03
C VAL A 45 -17.39 8.79 1.07
N GLU A 46 -18.69 8.51 0.96
CA GLU A 46 -19.21 7.13 0.92
C GLU A 46 -18.67 6.34 -0.28
N GLN A 47 -18.59 6.99 -1.45
CA GLN A 47 -17.98 6.43 -2.64
C GLN A 47 -16.48 6.17 -2.43
N ALA A 48 -15.75 7.12 -1.83
CA ALA A 48 -14.33 6.94 -1.52
C ALA A 48 -14.07 5.76 -0.55
N LEU A 49 -14.92 5.57 0.46
CA LEU A 49 -14.84 4.42 1.36
C LEU A 49 -15.10 3.09 0.63
N THR A 50 -16.02 3.09 -0.33
CA THR A 50 -16.27 1.92 -1.20
C THR A 50 -15.05 1.59 -2.04
N VAL A 51 -14.38 2.59 -2.60
CA VAL A 51 -13.11 2.41 -3.32
C VAL A 51 -12.05 1.78 -2.42
N LEU A 52 -11.89 2.25 -1.17
CA LEU A 52 -10.92 1.69 -0.23
C LEU A 52 -11.21 0.23 0.12
N ARG A 53 -12.48 -0.12 0.37
CA ARG A 53 -12.89 -1.52 0.61
C ARG A 53 -12.54 -2.42 -0.58
N ASN A 54 -12.71 -1.92 -1.81
CA ASN A 54 -12.35 -2.68 -3.00
C ASN A 54 -10.84 -2.87 -3.17
N LEU A 55 -10.01 -2.05 -2.52
CA LEU A 55 -8.54 -2.17 -2.54
C LEU A 55 -7.99 -3.04 -1.39
N GLU A 56 -8.84 -3.56 -0.51
CA GLU A 56 -8.42 -4.32 0.67
C GLU A 56 -7.57 -5.55 0.34
N HIS A 57 -7.85 -6.22 -0.78
CA HIS A 57 -7.07 -7.36 -1.29
C HIS A 57 -5.62 -7.01 -1.66
N ARG A 58 -5.27 -5.73 -1.66
CA ARG A 58 -3.90 -5.25 -1.88
C ARG A 58 -3.25 -4.70 -0.61
N GLY A 59 -3.90 -4.82 0.55
CA GLY A 59 -3.27 -4.61 1.84
C GLY A 59 -2.43 -5.83 2.24
N ALA A 60 -1.34 -5.61 2.98
CA ALA A 60 -0.68 -6.70 3.70
C ALA A 60 -1.57 -7.11 4.89
N THR A 61 -2.05 -8.35 4.91
CA THR A 61 -2.75 -8.99 6.04
C THR A 61 -1.81 -9.72 6.96
#